data_AF-A0A7C4VWX7-F1
#
_entry.id   AF-A0A7C4VWX7-F1
#
_cell.length_a   1.000
_cell.length_b   1.000
_cell.length_c   1.000
_cell.angle_alpha   90.00
_cell.angle_beta   90.00
_cell.angle_gamma   90.00
#
_symmetry.space_group_name_H-M   'P 1'
#
loop_
_entity.id
_entity.type
_entity.pdbx_description
1 polymer ?
#
loop_
_entity_poly.entity_id
_entity_poly.type
_entity_poly.pdbx_seq_one_letter_code
_entity_poly.pdbx_strand_id
1 'polypeptide(L)'
;MTNSPSVVNPVLGYKLDPGEPGVPFGAPASQSFLRVMSQEFANYIDFKKQAAEQGGFIIYGGIYLDVQKRGSFLAAVAGKTKVLIYVPGQQNGNTSQENQQNKIGEDSNLKRNEIERKIDELYRKLQQTVDPTEREKLLQQILLLTMAINALMAGMKIPELLVGIILNATV
;
A
#
# COMPACT_ATOMS: atom_id res chain seq x y z
N MET A 1 -21.18 40.38 2.87
CA MET A 1 -20.72 39.24 3.68
C MET A 1 -20.38 38.11 2.73
N THR A 2 -19.10 37.91 2.42
CA THR A 2 -18.65 36.81 1.55
C THR A 2 -18.51 35.56 2.41
N ASN A 3 -19.45 34.62 2.29
CA ASN A 3 -19.33 33.30 2.90
C ASN A 3 -18.18 32.55 2.22
N SER A 4 -16.99 32.60 2.83
CA SER A 4 -15.89 31.70 2.50
C SER A 4 -16.39 30.27 2.72
N PRO A 5 -16.28 29.34 1.76
CA PRO A 5 -16.65 27.96 2.01
C PRO A 5 -15.76 27.42 3.14
N SER A 6 -16.36 27.05 4.27
CA SER A 6 -15.64 26.50 5.41
C SER A 6 -15.13 25.11 5.05
N VAL A 7 -13.81 24.91 5.15
CA VAL A 7 -13.18 23.61 4.92
C VAL A 7 -13.51 22.72 6.13
N VAL A 8 -14.26 21.63 5.89
CA VAL A 8 -14.69 20.69 6.95
C VAL A 8 -13.84 19.42 6.87
N ASN A 9 -13.05 19.17 7.92
CA ASN A 9 -12.21 17.97 8.07
C ASN A 9 -12.77 17.05 9.16
N PRO A 10 -13.75 16.18 8.86
CA PRO A 10 -14.35 15.32 9.87
C PRO A 10 -13.38 14.21 10.33
N VAL A 11 -13.52 13.77 11.58
CA VAL A 11 -12.80 12.59 12.09
C VAL A 11 -13.54 11.32 11.64
N LEU A 12 -12.80 10.37 11.06
CA LEU A 12 -13.32 9.09 10.59
C LEU A 12 -13.02 8.00 11.62
N GLY A 13 -14.03 7.25 12.03
CA GLY A 13 -13.86 6.03 12.82
C GLY A 13 -13.56 4.84 11.92
N TYR A 14 -12.45 4.15 12.17
CA TYR A 14 -12.08 2.94 11.44
C TYR A 14 -12.53 1.71 12.22
N LYS A 15 -13.13 0.74 11.53
CA LYS A 15 -13.36 -0.58 12.11
C LYS A 15 -12.05 -1.35 12.01
N LEU A 16 -11.54 -1.83 13.15
CA LEU A 16 -10.47 -2.82 13.18
C LEU A 16 -11.05 -4.15 12.70
N ASP A 17 -10.34 -4.84 11.82
CA ASP A 17 -10.68 -6.23 11.53
C ASP A 17 -10.40 -7.08 12.81
N PRO A 18 -11.30 -8.00 13.19
CA PRO A 18 -11.13 -8.79 14.40
C PRO A 18 -9.81 -9.56 14.36
N GLY A 19 -8.89 -9.27 15.29
CA GLY A 19 -7.59 -9.94 15.41
C GLY A 19 -6.38 -9.08 15.00
N GLU A 20 -6.57 -7.89 14.45
CA GLU A 20 -5.46 -6.99 14.12
C GLU A 20 -5.07 -6.09 15.32
N PRO A 21 -3.77 -6.02 15.70
CA PRO A 21 -3.28 -5.05 16.67
C PRO A 21 -3.26 -3.63 16.03
N GLY A 22 -4.43 -3.00 15.96
CA GLY A 22 -4.57 -1.62 15.51
C GLY A 22 -5.18 -0.72 16.57
N VAL A 23 -4.81 0.56 16.54
CA VAL A 23 -5.34 1.55 17.48
C VAL A 23 -6.76 1.94 17.03
N PRO A 24 -7.80 1.81 17.89
CA PRO A 24 -9.22 2.04 17.52
C PRO A 24 -9.56 3.53 17.31
N PHE A 25 -8.56 4.41 17.29
CA PHE A 25 -8.76 5.83 17.25
C PHE A 25 -9.00 6.31 15.83
N GLY A 26 -10.03 7.14 15.69
CA GLY A 26 -10.33 7.79 14.44
C GLY A 26 -9.23 8.75 13.99
N ALA A 27 -9.15 9.02 12.70
CA ALA A 27 -8.22 9.99 12.14
C ALA A 27 -8.99 11.06 11.35
N PRO A 28 -8.50 12.32 11.31
CA PRO A 28 -9.04 13.33 10.42
C PRO A 28 -9.08 12.81 8.96
N ALA A 29 -10.11 13.20 8.21
CA ALA A 29 -10.27 12.82 6.80
C ALA A 29 -9.01 13.14 5.96
N SER A 30 -8.31 14.22 6.27
CA SER A 30 -7.03 14.59 5.63
C SER A 30 -5.88 13.59 5.84
N GLN A 31 -5.90 12.81 6.93
CA GLN A 31 -4.87 11.83 7.29
C GLN A 31 -5.31 10.38 7.04
N SER A 32 -6.53 10.21 6.52
CA SER A 32 -7.17 8.90 6.36
C SER A 32 -6.39 7.93 5.48
N PHE A 33 -5.85 8.40 4.37
CA PHE A 33 -5.05 7.58 3.45
C PHE A 33 -3.84 6.96 4.14
N LEU A 34 -3.03 7.78 4.84
CA LEU A 34 -1.85 7.30 5.55
C LEU A 34 -2.23 6.30 6.64
N ARG A 35 -3.34 6.57 7.34
CA ARG A 35 -3.84 5.69 8.40
C ARG A 35 -4.20 4.30 7.87
N VAL A 36 -5.11 4.24 6.90
CA VAL A 36 -5.57 2.98 6.32
C VAL A 36 -4.42 2.25 5.62
N MET A 37 -3.59 2.96 4.86
CA MET A 37 -2.47 2.35 4.15
C MET A 37 -1.41 1.77 5.08
N SER A 38 -1.13 2.43 6.21
CA SER A 38 -0.19 1.87 7.19
C SER A 38 -0.68 0.55 7.76
N GLN A 39 -2.00 0.41 7.95
CA GLN A 39 -2.62 -0.82 8.43
C GLN A 39 -2.57 -1.90 7.35
N GLU A 40 -3.05 -1.60 6.14
CA GLU A 40 -3.02 -2.56 5.03
C GLU A 40 -1.60 -3.01 4.67
N PHE A 41 -0.62 -2.13 4.80
CA PHE A 41 0.77 -2.48 4.58
C PHE A 41 1.31 -3.40 5.67
N ALA A 42 0.95 -3.19 6.94
CA ALA A 42 1.28 -4.14 8.00
C ALA A 42 0.72 -5.53 7.69
N ASN A 43 -0.54 -5.60 7.24
CA ASN A 43 -1.18 -6.84 6.80
C ASN A 43 -0.42 -7.51 5.63
N TYR A 44 0.03 -6.72 4.64
CA TYR A 44 0.83 -7.23 3.53
C TYR A 44 2.14 -7.87 3.99
N ILE A 45 2.82 -7.25 4.97
CA ILE A 45 4.04 -7.80 5.55
C ILE A 45 3.76 -9.07 6.34
N ASP A 46 2.67 -9.12 7.09
CA ASP A 46 2.25 -10.33 7.80
C ASP A 46 1.97 -11.48 6.83
N PHE A 47 1.31 -11.22 5.70
CA PHE A 47 1.16 -12.21 4.64
C PHE A 47 2.49 -12.66 4.04
N LYS A 48 3.44 -11.74 3.82
CA LYS A 48 4.78 -12.07 3.33
C LYS A 48 5.53 -12.98 4.31
N LYS A 49 5.39 -12.72 5.62
CA LYS A 49 5.94 -13.55 6.69
C LYS A 49 5.29 -14.94 6.70
N GLN A 50 3.96 -15.02 6.67
CA GLN A 50 3.23 -16.29 6.63
C GLN A 50 3.60 -17.13 5.40
N ALA A 51 3.73 -16.51 4.23
CA ALA A 51 4.20 -17.17 3.03
C ALA A 51 5.59 -17.79 3.23
N ALA A 52 6.53 -17.02 3.79
CA ALA A 52 7.89 -17.49 4.05
C ALA A 52 7.94 -18.62 5.09
N GLU A 53 7.12 -18.54 6.16
CA GLU A 53 7.01 -19.59 7.18
C GLU A 53 6.50 -20.92 6.59
N GLN A 54 5.65 -20.85 5.57
CA GLN A 54 5.14 -22.00 4.83
C GLN A 54 6.09 -22.48 3.73
N GLY A 55 7.27 -21.87 3.58
CA GLY A 55 8.22 -22.18 2.51
C GLY A 55 7.79 -21.67 1.12
N GLY A 56 6.79 -20.77 1.07
CA GLY A 56 6.28 -20.15 -0.13
C GLY A 56 6.69 -18.69 -0.31
N PHE A 57 6.14 -18.06 -1.35
CA PHE A 57 6.35 -16.66 -1.67
C PHE A 57 5.11 -16.03 -2.32
N ILE A 58 4.96 -14.71 -2.18
CA ILE A 58 3.88 -13.96 -2.83
C ILE A 58 4.23 -13.81 -4.32
N ILE A 59 3.34 -14.26 -5.20
CA ILE A 59 3.48 -14.11 -6.67
C ILE A 59 2.69 -12.93 -7.22
N TYR A 60 1.63 -12.54 -6.52
CA TYR A 60 0.81 -11.39 -6.86
C TYR A 60 0.23 -10.79 -5.58
N GLY A 61 0.10 -9.47 -5.51
CA GLY A 61 -0.54 -8.83 -4.38
C GLY A 61 -0.77 -7.34 -4.60
N GLY A 62 -1.63 -6.76 -3.77
CA GLY A 62 -1.93 -5.34 -3.81
C GLY A 62 -2.78 -4.88 -2.63
N ILE A 63 -2.71 -3.58 -2.37
CA ILE A 63 -3.51 -2.89 -1.36
C ILE A 63 -4.57 -2.07 -2.09
N TYR A 64 -5.83 -2.24 -1.69
CA TYR A 64 -6.99 -1.61 -2.29
C TYR A 64 -7.68 -0.75 -1.24
N LEU A 65 -7.93 0.53 -1.55
CA LEU A 65 -8.59 1.46 -0.63
C LEU A 65 -10.03 1.72 -1.07
N ASP A 66 -10.95 1.72 -0.11
CA ASP A 66 -12.28 2.29 -0.27
C ASP A 66 -12.22 3.79 0.03
N VAL A 67 -12.50 4.60 -0.96
CA VAL A 67 -12.32 6.05 -0.92
C VAL A 67 -13.66 6.75 -1.06
N GLN A 68 -13.98 7.62 -0.11
CA GLN A 68 -15.24 8.36 -0.07
C GLN A 68 -15.00 9.85 0.23
N LYS A 69 -15.86 10.70 -0.28
CA LYS A 69 -15.85 12.13 0.06
C LYS A 69 -16.36 12.31 1.50
N ARG A 70 -15.57 12.93 2.37
CA ARG A 70 -15.88 13.17 3.78
C ARG A 70 -15.61 14.65 4.10
N GLY A 71 -16.68 15.41 4.26
CA GLY A 71 -16.60 16.87 4.34
C GLY A 71 -15.99 17.45 3.06
N SER A 72 -14.91 18.20 3.22
CA SER A 72 -14.16 18.81 2.12
C SER A 72 -13.05 17.92 1.55
N PHE A 73 -12.81 16.74 2.12
CA PHE A 73 -11.67 15.88 1.77
C PHE A 73 -12.12 14.59 1.08
N LEU A 74 -11.30 14.11 0.16
CA LEU A 74 -11.36 12.72 -0.27
C LEU A 74 -10.64 11.87 0.77
N ALA A 75 -11.27 10.81 1.26
CA ALA A 75 -10.75 10.06 2.39
C ALA A 75 -10.85 8.56 2.20
N ALA A 76 -9.80 7.83 2.59
CA ALA A 76 -9.81 6.37 2.64
C ALA A 76 -10.57 5.93 3.89
N VAL A 77 -11.73 5.27 3.74
CA VAL A 77 -12.56 4.85 4.86
C VAL A 77 -12.28 3.40 5.29
N ALA A 78 -11.76 2.59 4.38
CA ALA A 78 -11.38 1.22 4.60
C ALA A 78 -10.31 0.79 3.60
N GLY A 79 -9.62 -0.30 3.89
CA GLY A 79 -8.63 -0.91 3.03
C GLY A 79 -8.84 -2.42 2.96
N LYS A 80 -8.24 -3.04 1.94
CA LYS A 80 -8.11 -4.50 1.82
C LYS A 80 -6.78 -4.83 1.17
N THR A 81 -5.99 -5.63 1.85
CA THR A 81 -4.81 -6.29 1.28
C THR A 81 -5.19 -7.65 0.70
N LYS A 82 -4.82 -7.88 -0.56
CA LYS A 82 -4.99 -9.18 -1.23
C LYS A 82 -3.64 -9.67 -1.72
N VAL A 83 -3.35 -10.94 -1.47
CA VAL A 83 -2.13 -11.61 -1.94
C VAL A 83 -2.46 -12.98 -2.51
N LEU A 84 -1.64 -13.43 -3.45
CA LEU A 84 -1.60 -14.79 -3.98
C LEU A 84 -0.25 -15.38 -3.59
N ILE A 85 -0.27 -16.41 -2.75
CA ILE A 85 0.91 -17.09 -2.22
C ILE A 85 1.09 -18.41 -2.96
N TYR A 86 2.31 -18.64 -3.45
CA TYR A 86 2.73 -19.92 -3.99
C TYR A 86 3.56 -20.69 -2.96
N VAL A 87 3.12 -21.89 -2.59
CA VAL A 87 3.86 -22.80 -1.71
C VAL A 87 4.24 -24.06 -2.49
N PRO A 88 5.53 -24.31 -2.78
CA PRO A 88 5.94 -25.50 -3.51
C PRO A 88 5.61 -26.78 -2.73
N GLY A 89 4.95 -27.74 -3.39
CA GLY A 89 4.61 -29.04 -2.79
C GLY A 89 3.20 -29.15 -2.19
N GLN A 90 2.43 -28.06 -2.11
CA GLN A 90 0.98 -28.15 -1.84
C GLN A 90 0.20 -28.30 -3.15
N GLN A 91 0.11 -29.52 -3.68
CA GLN A 91 -0.93 -29.84 -4.66
C GLN A 91 -2.28 -29.95 -3.93
N ASN A 92 -3.00 -28.83 -3.81
CA ASN A 92 -4.44 -28.90 -3.67
C ASN A 92 -5.05 -28.71 -5.06
N GLY A 93 -5.72 -29.75 -5.52
CA GLY A 93 -6.36 -29.82 -6.83
C GLY A 93 -7.39 -28.71 -7.04
N ASN A 94 -7.59 -28.40 -8.32
CA ASN A 94 -8.52 -27.44 -8.89
C ASN A 94 -8.12 -25.96 -8.72
N THR A 95 -7.46 -25.41 -9.73
CA THR A 95 -8.15 -24.51 -10.67
C THR A 95 -7.29 -24.32 -11.91
N SER A 96 -7.93 -24.52 -13.05
CA SER A 96 -7.43 -24.34 -14.39
C SER A 96 -6.67 -23.03 -14.56
N GLN A 97 -5.56 -23.14 -15.27
CA GLN A 97 -4.79 -22.04 -15.82
C GLN A 97 -5.69 -21.12 -16.65
N GLU A 98 -6.09 -19.97 -16.08
CA GLU A 98 -6.36 -18.80 -16.91
C GLU A 98 -5.06 -18.00 -16.98
N ASN A 99 -4.34 -18.24 -18.07
CA ASN A 99 -3.29 -17.36 -18.58
C ASN A 99 -3.89 -15.98 -18.88
N GLN A 100 -4.03 -15.15 -17.86
CA GLN A 100 -4.00 -13.69 -18.04
C GLN A 100 -2.56 -13.21 -17.82
N GLN A 101 -1.65 -13.71 -18.67
CA GLN A 101 -0.47 -12.95 -19.04
C GLN A 101 -0.96 -11.72 -19.82
N ASN A 102 -1.46 -10.71 -19.10
CA ASN A 102 -1.41 -9.36 -19.62
C ASN A 102 0.06 -9.08 -19.91
N LYS A 103 0.34 -8.70 -21.16
CA LYS A 103 1.65 -8.29 -21.65
C LYS A 103 2.13 -7.05 -20.91
N ILE A 104 2.53 -7.22 -19.66
CA ILE A 104 3.31 -6.28 -18.88
C ILE A 104 4.73 -6.49 -19.42
N GLY A 105 5.20 -5.59 -20.29
CA GLY A 105 6.53 -5.70 -20.91
C GLY A 105 7.63 -5.89 -19.86
N GLU A 106 8.75 -6.50 -20.24
CA GLU A 106 9.92 -6.71 -19.36
C GLU A 106 10.28 -5.46 -18.55
N ASP A 107 10.24 -4.28 -19.18
CA ASP A 107 10.49 -2.98 -18.56
C ASP A 107 9.54 -2.64 -17.40
N SER A 108 8.25 -3.00 -17.50
CA SER A 108 7.29 -2.82 -16.40
C SER A 108 7.48 -3.82 -15.26
N ASN A 109 7.95 -5.05 -15.53
CA ASN A 109 8.30 -5.98 -14.46
C ASN A 109 9.57 -5.54 -13.69
N LEU A 110 10.57 -4.99 -14.40
CA LEU A 110 11.76 -4.43 -13.77
C LEU A 110 11.42 -3.24 -12.86
N LYS A 111 10.64 -2.26 -13.38
CA LYS A 111 10.18 -1.10 -12.60
C LYS A 111 9.36 -1.50 -11.38
N ARG A 112 8.51 -2.52 -11.50
CA ARG A 112 7.76 -3.06 -10.37
C ARG A 112 8.70 -3.56 -9.27
N ASN A 113 9.67 -4.40 -9.63
CA ASN A 113 10.63 -4.97 -8.68
C ASN A 113 11.46 -3.88 -7.97
N GLU A 114 11.85 -2.82 -8.68
CA GLU A 114 12.56 -1.67 -8.11
C GLU A 114 11.69 -0.93 -7.09
N ILE A 115 10.42 -0.68 -7.42
CA ILE A 115 9.49 -0.02 -6.51
C ILE A 115 9.24 -0.89 -5.27
N GLU A 116 9.04 -2.19 -5.44
CA GLU A 116 8.85 -3.14 -4.32
C GLU A 116 10.08 -3.17 -3.40
N ARG A 117 11.30 -3.20 -3.95
CA ARG A 117 12.54 -3.11 -3.17
C ARG A 117 12.63 -1.79 -2.40
N LYS A 118 12.25 -0.68 -3.03
CA LYS A 118 12.30 0.63 -2.38
C LYS A 118 11.29 0.74 -1.25
N ILE A 119 10.10 0.19 -1.43
CA ILE A 119 9.09 0.09 -0.38
C ILE A 119 9.63 -0.72 0.82
N ASP A 120 10.25 -1.88 0.56
CA ASP A 120 10.87 -2.70 1.61
C ASP A 120 11.99 -1.92 2.36
N GLU A 121 12.81 -1.15 1.64
CA GLU A 121 13.87 -0.31 2.23
C GLU A 121 13.28 0.80 3.14
N LEU A 122 12.31 1.56 2.63
CA LEU A 122 11.65 2.63 3.38
C LEU A 122 10.94 2.10 4.61
N TYR A 123 10.37 0.90 4.52
CA TYR A 123 9.71 0.27 5.65
C TYR A 123 10.71 -0.16 6.73
N ARG A 124 11.87 -0.73 6.35
CA ARG A 124 12.94 -1.02 7.32
C ARG A 124 13.42 0.25 8.03
N LYS A 125 13.57 1.36 7.30
CA LYS A 125 13.88 2.67 7.90
C LYS A 125 12.78 3.10 8.86
N LEU A 126 11.51 3.00 8.45
CA LEU A 126 10.36 3.34 9.28
C LEU A 126 10.33 2.57 10.60
N GLN A 127 10.73 1.30 10.62
CA GLN A 127 10.81 0.50 11.85
C GLN A 127 11.89 1.01 12.82
N GLN A 128 12.95 1.62 12.31
CA GLN A 128 14.09 2.11 13.09
C GLN A 128 13.97 3.60 13.45
N THR A 129 13.16 4.36 12.71
CA THR A 129 12.96 5.80 12.93
C THR A 129 12.06 6.06 14.13
N VAL A 130 12.54 6.85 15.10
CA VAL A 130 11.76 7.28 16.28
C VAL A 130 11.06 8.62 16.05
N ASP A 131 11.67 9.53 15.28
CA ASP A 131 11.13 10.88 15.05
C ASP A 131 9.76 10.83 14.33
N PRO A 132 8.71 11.44 14.90
CA PRO A 132 7.37 11.36 14.32
C PRO A 132 7.25 12.02 12.94
N THR A 133 8.01 13.08 12.68
CA THR A 133 7.95 13.82 11.41
C THR A 133 8.60 13.03 10.28
N GLU A 134 9.74 12.42 10.55
CA GLU A 134 10.45 11.56 9.62
C GLU A 134 9.65 10.27 9.33
N ARG A 135 9.02 9.68 10.36
CA ARG A 135 8.09 8.55 10.18
C ARG A 135 6.94 8.91 9.23
N GLU A 136 6.35 10.09 9.37
CA GLU A 136 5.27 10.54 8.47
C GLU A 136 5.76 10.67 7.03
N LYS A 137 6.94 11.26 6.81
CA LYS A 137 7.54 11.36 5.47
C LYS A 137 7.78 9.98 4.84
N LEU A 138 8.29 9.02 5.61
CA LEU A 138 8.51 7.66 5.15
C LEU A 138 7.19 6.98 4.76
N LEU A 139 6.14 7.14 5.57
CA LEU A 139 4.80 6.63 5.26
C LEU A 139 4.22 7.26 3.99
N GLN A 140 4.41 8.57 3.79
CA GLN A 140 3.98 9.25 2.56
C GLN A 140 4.71 8.71 1.32
N GLN A 141 6.02 8.45 1.41
CA GLN A 141 6.79 7.86 0.31
C GLN A 141 6.32 6.43 0.01
N ILE A 142 6.10 5.59 1.03
CA ILE A 142 5.57 4.23 0.88
C ILE A 142 4.19 4.26 0.21
N LEU A 143 3.30 5.15 0.66
CA LEU A 143 1.97 5.35 0.07
C LEU A 143 2.07 5.66 -1.42
N LEU A 144 2.94 6.61 -1.76
CA LEU A 144 3.08 7.09 -3.12
C LEU A 144 3.67 6.03 -4.06
N LEU A 145 4.68 5.27 -3.60
CA LEU A 145 5.21 4.12 -4.32
C LEU A 145 4.20 2.99 -4.47
N THR A 146 3.36 2.74 -3.46
CA THR A 146 2.29 1.74 -3.55
C THR A 146 1.25 2.12 -4.60
N MET A 147 0.88 3.41 -4.67
CA MET A 147 0.05 3.92 -5.76
C MET A 147 0.72 3.75 -7.13
N ALA A 148 2.05 3.88 -7.22
CA ALA A 148 2.81 3.63 -8.44
C ALA A 148 2.69 2.17 -8.92
N ILE A 149 2.79 1.20 -8.01
CA ILE A 149 2.59 -0.23 -8.33
C ILE A 149 1.18 -0.46 -8.85
N ASN A 150 0.17 0.02 -8.12
CA ASN A 150 -1.23 -0.13 -8.54
C ASN A 150 -1.48 0.51 -9.91
N ALA A 151 -0.89 1.68 -10.17
CA ALA A 151 -0.96 2.34 -11.46
C ALA A 151 -0.31 1.51 -12.58
N LEU A 152 0.89 0.98 -12.33
CA LEU A 152 1.62 0.14 -13.27
C LEU A 152 0.87 -1.16 -13.60
N MET A 153 0.27 -1.80 -12.59
CA MET A 153 -0.60 -2.98 -12.77
C MET A 153 -1.84 -2.66 -13.61
N ALA A 154 -2.37 -1.44 -13.52
CA ALA A 154 -3.44 -0.94 -14.36
C ALA A 154 -2.96 -0.49 -15.77
N GLY A 155 -1.68 -0.67 -16.10
CA GLY A 155 -1.10 -0.27 -17.38
C GLY A 155 -0.79 1.23 -17.51
N MET A 156 -0.84 1.98 -16.41
CA MET A 156 -0.55 3.41 -16.38
C MET A 156 0.95 3.69 -16.23
N LYS A 157 1.40 4.81 -16.79
CA LYS A 157 2.78 5.28 -16.62
C LYS A 157 2.98 5.82 -15.21
N ILE A 158 4.15 5.54 -14.63
CA ILE A 158 4.54 6.08 -13.32
C ILE A 158 4.80 7.59 -13.46
N PRO A 159 4.23 8.44 -12.59
CA PRO A 159 4.54 9.87 -12.57
C PRO A 159 6.02 10.15 -12.29
N GLU A 160 6.60 11.15 -12.94
CA GLU A 160 8.03 11.53 -12.80
C GLU A 160 8.44 11.86 -11.37
N LEU A 161 7.52 12.46 -10.59
CA LEU A 161 7.72 12.72 -9.17
C LEU A 161 8.11 11.45 -8.38
N LEU A 162 7.64 10.28 -8.81
CA LEU A 162 7.87 9.01 -8.11
C LEU A 162 9.21 8.42 -8.50
N VAL A 163 9.69 8.73 -9.71
CA VAL A 163 11.01 8.34 -10.20
C VAL A 163 12.09 8.88 -9.29
N GLY A 164 11.96 10.13 -8.81
CA GLY A 164 12.88 10.70 -7.82
C GLY A 164 12.92 9.92 -6.49
N ILE A 165 11.79 9.37 -6.04
CA ILE A 165 11.71 8.57 -4.80
C ILE A 165 12.38 7.20 -5.01
N ILE A 166 12.23 6.61 -6.20
CA ILE A 166 12.88 5.36 -6.57
C ILE A 166 14.40 5.57 -6.68
N LEU A 167 14.83 6.67 -7.31
CA LEU A 167 16.23 6.97 -7.61
C LEU A 167 17.03 7.62 -6.46
N ASN A 168 16.39 8.15 -5.42
CA ASN A 168 17.06 8.72 -4.23
C ASN A 168 17.73 7.64 -3.34
N ALA A 169 18.45 6.70 -3.95
CA ALA A 169 19.41 5.80 -3.31
C ALA A 169 20.84 6.35 -3.37
N THR A 170 21.08 7.56 -3.90
CA THR A 170 22.41 8.16 -3.97
C THR A 170 22.37 9.67 -3.70
N VAL A 171 22.43 10.07 -2.43
CA VAL A 171 23.41 11.03 -1.87
C VAL A 171 23.56 10.69 -0.39
#